data_AF-A0A1T4YUC7-F1
#
_entry.id   AF-A0A1T4YUC7-F1
#
_cell.length_a   1.000
_cell.length_b   1.000
_cell.length_c   1.000
_cell.angle_alpha   90.00
_cell.angle_beta   90.00
_cell.angle_gamma   90.00
#
_symmetry.space_group_name_H-M   'P 1'
#
loop_
_entity.id
_entity.type
_entity.pdbx_description
1 polymer ?
#
loop_
_entity_poly.entity_id
_entity_poly.type
_entity_poly.pdbx_seq_one_letter_code
_entity_poly.pdbx_strand_id
1 'polypeptide(L)'
;MTIKTITPEDLFMKMNSNEEIVLVDVRAEDKYNDFHIEGSSVEDLNVPKTEIFKLVDEKDRLIPMLPMNKELTITCTTGNSATKCANILSERAYTVVVLEGGITAWKEYKSKNSTNRMWEEYIKGNPHAPESYEAWAFGDSKEMADELANLVIEGKKTATASNYTIYELENEPLPQVGLHNIILDGDGEAVAIVETTEVEVVPFDEVTVEHAYLEGEGDRSLSYWRDVHETFFSKEFESLDKEFTYKMPVVCEKFRLLYKK
;
A
#
# COMPACT_ATOMS: atom_id res chain seq x y z
N MET A 1 -34.63 4.71 3.93
CA MET A 1 -33.95 5.94 4.37
C MET A 1 -32.60 5.99 3.69
N THR A 2 -32.09 7.17 3.33
CA THR A 2 -30.72 7.27 2.82
C THR A 2 -29.75 7.05 3.97
N ILE A 3 -28.88 6.04 3.86
CA ILE A 3 -27.84 5.77 4.85
C ILE A 3 -26.78 6.86 4.76
N LYS A 4 -26.38 7.41 5.91
CA LYS A 4 -25.30 8.39 5.99
C LYS A 4 -23.96 7.74 5.63
N THR A 5 -23.06 8.54 5.10
CA THR A 5 -21.71 8.11 4.74
C THR A 5 -20.66 8.94 5.47
N ILE A 6 -19.44 8.41 5.57
CA ILE A 6 -18.25 9.09 6.08
C ILE A 6 -17.11 8.88 5.08
N THR A 7 -16.38 9.94 4.76
CA THR A 7 -15.24 9.86 3.85
C THR A 7 -14.01 9.25 4.58
N PRO A 8 -13.03 8.69 3.85
CA PRO A 8 -11.75 8.30 4.45
C PRO A 8 -11.06 9.45 5.18
N GLU A 9 -11.15 10.67 4.66
CA GLU A 9 -10.59 11.87 5.28
C GLU A 9 -11.25 12.19 6.62
N ASP A 10 -12.58 12.25 6.66
CA ASP A 10 -13.33 12.53 7.89
C ASP A 10 -13.09 11.44 8.95
N LEU A 11 -13.04 10.16 8.53
CA LEU A 11 -12.71 9.05 9.44
C LEU A 11 -11.30 9.21 10.01
N PHE A 12 -10.32 9.56 9.18
CA PHE A 12 -8.96 9.82 9.61
C PHE A 12 -8.85 11.02 10.56
N MET A 13 -9.61 12.09 10.31
CA MET A 13 -9.68 13.25 11.21
C MET A 13 -10.26 12.86 12.58
N LYS A 14 -11.34 12.06 12.61
CA LYS A 14 -11.90 11.51 13.86
C LYS A 14 -10.91 10.65 14.63
N MET A 15 -10.13 9.82 13.93
CA MET A 15 -9.07 9.01 14.56
C MET A 15 -8.00 9.91 15.20
N ASN A 16 -7.58 10.97 14.51
CA ASN A 16 -6.56 11.90 15.02
C ASN A 16 -7.05 12.82 16.13
N SER A 17 -8.35 13.14 16.18
CA SER A 17 -8.97 13.85 17.31
C SER A 17 -9.22 12.92 18.52
N ASN A 18 -8.86 11.64 18.41
CA ASN A 18 -9.09 10.60 19.41
C ASN A 18 -10.57 10.48 19.80
N GLU A 19 -11.46 10.72 18.83
CA GLU A 19 -12.88 10.40 18.96
C GLU A 19 -13.07 8.88 18.95
N GLU A 20 -13.97 8.40 19.80
CA GLU A 20 -14.30 6.98 19.89
C GLU A 20 -15.06 6.53 18.63
N ILE A 21 -14.50 5.56 17.92
CA ILE A 21 -15.06 5.02 16.69
C ILE A 21 -15.34 3.54 16.89
N VAL A 22 -16.56 3.10 16.60
CA VAL A 22 -16.85 1.66 16.44
C VAL A 22 -16.87 1.34 14.96
N LEU A 23 -15.88 0.58 14.50
CA LEU A 23 -15.76 0.19 13.11
C LEU A 23 -16.18 -1.28 12.96
N VAL A 24 -17.14 -1.54 12.08
CA VAL A 24 -17.64 -2.89 11.81
C VAL A 24 -17.24 -3.29 10.40
N ASP A 25 -16.28 -4.20 10.30
CA ASP A 25 -15.87 -4.78 9.03
C ASP A 25 -16.74 -6.00 8.70
N VAL A 26 -17.50 -5.90 7.60
CA VAL A 26 -18.43 -6.94 7.17
C VAL A 26 -17.85 -7.92 6.13
N ARG A 27 -16.54 -7.85 5.88
CA ARG A 27 -15.83 -8.82 5.04
C ARG A 27 -15.70 -10.17 5.76
N ALA A 28 -15.30 -11.17 4.99
CA ALA A 28 -14.90 -12.45 5.54
C ALA A 28 -13.59 -12.28 6.35
N GLU A 29 -13.41 -13.17 7.32
CA GLU A 29 -12.33 -13.12 8.32
C GLU A 29 -10.93 -13.11 7.68
N ASP A 30 -10.73 -13.87 6.61
CA ASP A 30 -9.49 -13.90 5.84
C ASP A 30 -9.10 -12.51 5.31
N LYS A 31 -10.06 -11.76 4.74
CA LYS A 31 -9.82 -10.40 4.24
C LYS A 31 -9.62 -9.38 5.34
N TYR A 32 -10.25 -9.59 6.49
CA TYR A 32 -10.08 -8.73 7.66
C TYR A 32 -8.70 -8.94 8.29
N ASN A 33 -8.26 -10.20 8.42
CA ASN A 33 -6.94 -10.56 8.93
C ASN A 33 -5.79 -10.10 8.01
N ASP A 34 -6.01 -10.09 6.69
CA ASP A 34 -5.05 -9.55 5.72
C ASP A 34 -4.79 -8.04 5.92
N PHE A 35 -5.84 -7.27 6.16
CA PHE A 35 -5.75 -5.86 6.50
C PHE A 35 -7.07 -5.39 7.07
N HIS A 36 -7.06 -4.59 8.12
CA HIS A 36 -8.20 -3.83 8.59
C HIS A 36 -7.75 -2.48 9.15
N ILE A 37 -8.71 -1.59 9.41
CA ILE A 37 -8.40 -0.26 9.95
C ILE A 37 -8.27 -0.41 11.47
N GLU A 38 -7.08 -0.14 11.97
CA GLU A 38 -6.75 -0.11 13.39
C GLU A 38 -6.43 1.32 13.85
N GLY A 39 -6.56 1.57 15.15
CA GLY A 39 -6.16 2.85 15.75
C GLY A 39 -6.47 2.88 17.24
N SER A 40 -5.78 3.73 17.99
CA SER A 40 -5.94 3.83 19.45
C SER A 40 -7.35 4.21 19.90
N SER A 41 -8.12 4.87 19.04
CA SER A 41 -9.51 5.27 19.30
C SER A 41 -10.56 4.44 18.53
N VAL A 42 -10.11 3.38 17.84
CA VAL A 42 -10.97 2.51 17.03
C VAL A 42 -11.25 1.22 17.79
N GLU A 43 -12.51 0.98 18.14
CA GLU A 43 -13.05 -0.33 18.50
C GLU A 43 -13.40 -1.05 17.18
N ASP A 44 -12.49 -1.89 16.69
CA ASP A 44 -12.67 -2.62 15.44
C ASP A 44 -13.32 -4.00 15.69
N LEU A 45 -14.34 -4.32 14.88
CA LEU A 45 -15.15 -5.53 15.02
C LEU A 45 -15.30 -6.20 13.65
N ASN A 46 -14.87 -7.46 13.51
CA ASN A 46 -15.20 -8.26 12.33
C ASN A 46 -16.55 -8.96 12.49
N VAL A 47 -17.55 -8.54 11.71
CA VAL A 47 -18.88 -9.15 11.67
C VAL A 47 -19.22 -9.50 10.23
N PRO A 48 -18.88 -10.71 9.76
CA PRO A 48 -19.10 -11.11 8.37
C PRO A 48 -20.53 -10.85 7.93
N LYS A 49 -20.70 -10.27 6.73
CA LYS A 49 -22.02 -9.90 6.17
C LYS A 49 -23.05 -11.03 6.23
N THR A 50 -22.62 -12.29 6.18
CA THR A 50 -23.48 -13.47 6.33
C THR A 50 -24.21 -13.49 7.67
N GLU A 51 -23.58 -13.06 8.76
CA GLU A 51 -24.22 -12.97 10.07
C GLU A 51 -25.26 -11.83 10.13
N ILE A 52 -24.99 -10.71 9.46
CA ILE A 52 -25.93 -9.59 9.37
C ILE A 52 -27.13 -9.95 8.47
N PHE A 53 -26.91 -10.69 7.40
CA PHE A 53 -27.99 -11.11 6.49
C PHE A 53 -28.97 -12.09 7.13
N LYS A 54 -28.51 -12.95 8.05
CA LYS A 54 -29.41 -13.87 8.80
C LYS A 54 -30.48 -13.14 9.62
N LEU A 55 -30.26 -11.86 9.92
CA LEU A 55 -31.22 -11.09 10.68
C LEU A 55 -32.53 -10.82 9.90
N VAL A 56 -32.56 -11.02 8.58
CA VAL A 56 -33.64 -10.55 7.68
C VAL A 56 -35.04 -11.17 7.85
N ASP A 57 -35.33 -12.47 7.88
CA ASP A 57 -34.68 -13.63 8.45
C ASP A 57 -35.24 -13.79 9.87
N GLU A 58 -34.39 -13.55 10.86
CA GLU A 58 -34.64 -13.80 12.27
C GLU A 58 -34.90 -12.49 13.03
N LYS A 59 -36.17 -12.08 13.13
CA LYS A 59 -36.57 -10.76 13.69
C LYS A 59 -36.08 -10.48 15.11
N ASP A 60 -36.04 -11.49 15.97
CA ASP A 60 -35.61 -11.36 17.38
C ASP A 60 -34.11 -11.56 17.56
N ARG A 61 -33.38 -11.89 16.48
CA ARG A 61 -31.94 -12.10 16.57
C ARG A 61 -31.23 -10.77 16.75
N LEU A 62 -30.34 -10.74 17.75
CA LEU A 62 -29.38 -9.69 17.96
C LEU A 62 -27.99 -10.19 17.60
N ILE A 63 -27.08 -9.25 17.31
CA ILE A 63 -25.64 -9.52 17.22
C ILE A 63 -25.04 -9.00 18.52
N PRO A 64 -24.74 -9.86 19.52
CA PRO A 64 -24.40 -9.43 20.87
C PRO A 64 -23.18 -8.51 20.96
N MET A 65 -22.27 -8.60 19.98
CA MET A 65 -21.05 -7.79 19.92
C MET A 65 -21.27 -6.37 19.37
N LEU A 66 -22.43 -6.05 18.77
CA LEU A 66 -22.68 -4.72 18.21
C LEU A 66 -23.35 -3.81 19.23
N PRO A 67 -22.75 -2.65 19.58
CA PRO A 67 -23.37 -1.70 20.50
C PRO A 67 -24.55 -0.97 19.83
N MET A 68 -25.71 -0.95 20.51
CA MET A 68 -26.90 -0.23 20.02
C MET A 68 -26.91 1.26 20.35
N ASN A 69 -26.11 1.70 21.31
CA ASN A 69 -26.06 3.08 21.81
C ASN A 69 -24.91 3.92 21.22
N LYS A 70 -24.18 3.37 20.25
CA LYS A 70 -23.08 4.05 19.55
C LYS A 70 -23.38 4.12 18.05
N GLU A 71 -22.78 5.10 17.37
CA GLU A 71 -22.77 5.15 15.90
C GLU A 71 -21.76 4.13 15.36
N LEU A 72 -22.21 3.21 14.50
CA LEU A 72 -21.37 2.18 13.90
C LEU A 72 -20.90 2.62 12.52
N THR A 73 -19.60 2.67 12.30
CA THR A 73 -19.01 2.87 10.96
C THR A 73 -18.87 1.51 10.28
N ILE A 74 -19.69 1.25 9.26
CA ILE A 74 -19.71 -0.03 8.56
C ILE A 74 -18.79 0.05 7.33
N THR A 75 -17.90 -0.92 7.18
CA THR A 75 -16.98 -1.00 6.03
C THR A 75 -16.97 -2.38 5.39
N CYS A 76 -16.61 -2.42 4.11
CA CYS A 76 -16.22 -3.63 3.40
C CYS A 76 -15.16 -3.27 2.35
N THR A 77 -14.92 -4.12 1.35
CA THR A 77 -13.88 -3.83 0.34
C THR A 77 -14.15 -2.52 -0.41
N THR A 78 -15.34 -2.37 -1.01
CA THR A 78 -15.69 -1.24 -1.88
C THR A 78 -16.92 -0.43 -1.43
N GLY A 79 -17.40 -0.66 -0.19
CA GLY A 79 -18.60 -0.03 0.36
C GLY A 79 -19.94 -0.71 0.01
N ASN A 80 -20.04 -1.45 -1.10
CA ASN A 80 -21.31 -2.04 -1.55
C ASN A 80 -21.98 -3.00 -0.55
N SER A 81 -21.21 -3.92 0.05
CA SER A 81 -21.76 -4.84 1.07
C SER A 81 -22.03 -4.11 2.38
N ALA A 82 -21.26 -3.06 2.69
CA ALA A 82 -21.43 -2.24 3.88
C ALA A 82 -22.76 -1.50 3.82
N THR A 83 -23.10 -0.89 2.67
CA THR A 83 -24.42 -0.25 2.45
C THR A 83 -25.58 -1.22 2.66
N LYS A 84 -25.47 -2.46 2.17
CA LYS A 84 -26.52 -3.49 2.40
C LYS A 84 -26.65 -3.82 3.88
N CYS A 85 -25.53 -4.07 4.57
CA CYS A 85 -25.52 -4.38 6.00
C CYS A 85 -26.04 -3.20 6.84
N ALA A 86 -25.65 -1.97 6.50
CA ALA A 86 -26.09 -0.75 7.18
C ALA A 86 -27.61 -0.55 7.07
N ASN A 87 -28.23 -0.83 5.91
CA ASN A 87 -29.69 -0.80 5.79
C ASN A 87 -30.36 -1.80 6.74
N ILE A 88 -29.87 -3.04 6.78
CA ILE A 88 -30.39 -4.10 7.65
C ILE A 88 -30.24 -3.74 9.13
N LEU A 89 -29.11 -3.14 9.53
CA LEU A 89 -28.87 -2.70 10.90
C LEU A 89 -29.73 -1.46 11.25
N SER A 90 -29.88 -0.51 10.33
CA SER A 90 -30.71 0.68 10.53
C SER A 90 -32.18 0.33 10.78
N GLU A 91 -32.71 -0.70 10.12
CA GLU A 91 -34.06 -1.24 10.37
C GLU A 91 -34.24 -1.83 11.79
N ARG A 92 -33.13 -2.17 12.46
CA ARG A 92 -33.11 -2.62 13.87
C ARG A 92 -32.66 -1.54 14.85
N ALA A 93 -32.86 -0.27 14.48
CA ALA A 93 -32.57 0.90 15.30
C ALA A 93 -31.08 1.09 15.67
N TYR A 94 -30.15 0.45 14.96
CA TYR A 94 -28.74 0.82 15.05
C TYR A 94 -28.50 2.16 14.36
N THR A 95 -27.68 3.01 14.98
CA THR A 95 -27.16 4.21 14.32
C THR A 95 -25.96 3.81 13.50
N VAL A 96 -25.99 4.00 12.18
CA VAL A 96 -24.95 3.52 11.27
C VAL A 96 -24.53 4.61 10.28
N VAL A 97 -23.24 4.59 9.94
CA VAL A 97 -22.65 5.32 8.82
C VAL A 97 -21.84 4.36 7.97
N VAL A 98 -21.72 4.60 6.67
CA VAL A 98 -20.94 3.73 5.76
C VAL A 98 -19.66 4.44 5.35
N LEU A 99 -18.52 3.75 5.45
CA LEU A 99 -17.26 4.26 4.90
C LEU A 99 -17.32 4.29 3.38
N GLU A 100 -17.21 5.49 2.80
CA GLU A 100 -17.24 5.69 1.35
C GLU A 100 -16.09 4.97 0.67
N GLY A 101 -16.40 4.19 -0.37
CA GLY A 101 -15.41 3.39 -1.10
C GLY A 101 -14.78 2.25 -0.29
N GLY A 102 -15.13 2.09 0.99
CA GLY A 102 -14.65 1.02 1.86
C GLY A 102 -13.14 1.04 2.09
N ILE A 103 -12.57 -0.14 2.35
CA ILE A 103 -11.14 -0.34 2.61
C ILE A 103 -10.27 0.08 1.42
N THR A 104 -10.74 -0.08 0.19
CA THR A 104 -9.99 0.36 -1.00
C THR A 104 -9.73 1.87 -0.97
N ALA A 105 -10.78 2.68 -0.76
CA ALA A 105 -10.64 4.13 -0.68
C ALA A 105 -9.87 4.57 0.58
N TRP A 106 -9.97 3.81 1.68
CA TRP A 106 -9.16 4.06 2.88
C TRP A 106 -7.67 3.91 2.62
N LYS A 107 -7.24 2.79 2.00
CA LYS A 107 -5.82 2.56 1.67
C LYS A 107 -5.28 3.64 0.73
N GLU A 108 -6.05 3.99 -0.30
CA GLU A 108 -5.68 5.06 -1.24
C GLU A 108 -5.51 6.41 -0.53
N TYR A 109 -6.45 6.77 0.34
CA TYR A 109 -6.37 7.99 1.14
C TYR A 109 -5.13 7.99 2.06
N LYS A 110 -4.90 6.89 2.79
CA LYS A 110 -3.77 6.73 3.71
C LYS A 110 -2.43 6.92 2.98
N SER A 111 -2.28 6.25 1.84
CA SER A 111 -1.08 6.38 1.00
C SER A 111 -0.88 7.82 0.55
N LYS A 112 -1.87 8.43 -0.12
CA LYS A 112 -1.80 9.82 -0.60
C LYS A 112 -1.50 10.82 0.51
N ASN A 113 -2.20 10.70 1.65
CA ASN A 113 -2.01 11.57 2.79
C ASN A 113 -0.60 11.43 3.39
N SER A 114 -0.08 10.21 3.51
CA SER A 114 1.28 9.97 4.02
C SER A 114 2.35 10.55 3.09
N THR A 115 2.20 10.34 1.78
CA THR A 115 3.09 10.85 0.73
C THR A 115 3.11 12.37 0.71
N ASN A 116 1.94 13.01 0.70
CA ASN A 116 1.84 14.47 0.73
C ASN A 116 2.50 15.06 1.97
N ARG A 117 2.23 14.49 3.15
CA ARG A 117 2.83 14.95 4.40
C ARG A 117 4.35 14.81 4.41
N MET A 118 4.87 13.68 3.95
CA MET A 118 6.32 13.46 3.88
C MET A 118 6.97 14.45 2.91
N TRP A 119 6.38 14.66 1.74
CA TRP A 119 6.87 15.61 0.75
C TRP A 119 6.86 17.04 1.28
N GLU A 120 5.75 17.47 1.88
CA GLU A 120 5.59 18.80 2.49
C GLU A 120 6.64 19.06 3.58
N GLU A 121 6.95 18.08 4.43
CA GLU A 121 8.02 18.22 5.42
C GLU A 121 9.41 18.29 4.77
N TYR A 122 9.67 17.49 3.74
CA TYR A 122 10.94 17.50 3.02
C TYR A 122 11.23 18.85 2.35
N ILE A 123 10.25 19.41 1.62
CA ILE A 123 10.45 20.67 0.87
C ILE A 123 10.63 21.89 1.78
N LYS A 124 10.14 21.86 3.04
CA LYS A 124 10.41 22.93 4.02
C LYS A 124 11.92 23.11 4.28
N GLY A 125 12.68 22.01 4.26
CA GLY A 125 14.14 22.01 4.39
C GLY A 125 14.89 22.12 3.06
N ASN A 126 14.20 21.88 1.94
CA ASN A 126 14.81 21.70 0.61
C ASN A 126 14.07 22.55 -0.43
N PRO A 127 14.19 23.89 -0.41
CA PRO A 127 13.43 24.79 -1.29
C PRO A 127 13.77 24.67 -2.79
N HIS A 128 14.82 23.91 -3.12
CA HIS A 128 15.24 23.62 -4.50
C HIS A 128 14.88 22.19 -4.94
N ALA A 129 14.07 21.46 -4.16
CA ALA A 129 13.52 20.18 -4.57
C ALA A 129 12.72 20.33 -5.89
N PRO A 130 12.65 19.27 -6.73
CA PRO A 130 11.89 19.32 -7.96
C PRO A 130 10.38 19.53 -7.71
N GLU A 131 9.64 19.95 -8.74
CA GLU A 131 8.19 20.15 -8.61
C GLU A 131 7.41 18.83 -8.54
N SER A 132 7.98 17.74 -9.07
CA SER A 132 7.35 16.43 -9.13
C SER A 132 8.21 15.35 -8.46
N TYR A 133 7.52 14.34 -7.95
CA TYR A 133 8.08 13.09 -7.43
C TYR A 133 7.21 11.93 -7.90
N GLU A 134 7.76 10.72 -7.80
CA GLU A 134 7.01 9.47 -7.93
C GLU A 134 6.89 8.80 -6.56
N ALA A 135 5.88 7.95 -6.37
CA ALA A 135 5.67 7.23 -5.11
C ALA A 135 5.34 5.76 -5.40
N TRP A 136 6.15 4.84 -4.88
CA TRP A 136 6.05 3.42 -5.17
C TRP A 136 6.69 2.57 -4.05
N ALA A 137 6.32 1.29 -3.99
CA ALA A 137 6.86 0.32 -3.06
C ALA A 137 7.77 -0.67 -3.81
N PHE A 138 8.82 -1.16 -3.15
CA PHE A 138 9.65 -2.22 -3.71
C PHE A 138 8.94 -3.58 -3.65
N GLY A 139 9.25 -4.45 -4.60
CA GLY A 139 8.78 -5.84 -4.60
C GLY A 139 7.32 -6.02 -5.01
N ASP A 140 6.85 -7.28 -4.94
CA ASP A 140 5.50 -7.69 -5.35
C ASP A 140 4.60 -8.12 -4.16
N SER A 141 5.08 -8.00 -2.92
CA SER A 141 4.35 -8.37 -1.70
C SER A 141 4.51 -7.31 -0.60
N LYS A 142 3.58 -7.32 0.37
CA LYS A 142 3.63 -6.44 1.55
C LYS A 142 4.93 -6.65 2.34
N GLU A 143 5.28 -7.90 2.61
CA GLU A 143 6.47 -8.27 3.38
C GLU A 143 7.75 -7.82 2.67
N MET A 144 7.80 -7.98 1.35
CA MET A 144 8.94 -7.56 0.55
C MET A 144 9.07 -6.03 0.54
N ALA A 145 7.96 -5.30 0.38
CA ALA A 145 7.96 -3.84 0.47
C ALA A 145 8.45 -3.36 1.84
N ASP A 146 7.97 -3.97 2.93
CA ASP A 146 8.41 -3.65 4.30
C ASP A 146 9.90 -3.93 4.49
N GLU A 147 10.40 -5.09 4.05
CA GLU A 147 11.81 -5.46 4.16
C GLU A 147 12.73 -4.51 3.37
N LEU A 148 12.41 -4.30 2.09
CA LEU A 148 13.25 -3.53 1.17
C LEU A 148 13.23 -2.03 1.52
N ALA A 149 12.09 -1.48 1.93
CA ALA A 149 12.02 -0.11 2.41
C ALA A 149 12.86 0.10 3.68
N ASN A 150 12.89 -0.87 4.60
CA ASN A 150 13.76 -0.83 5.77
C ASN A 150 15.25 -0.85 5.39
N LEU A 151 15.64 -1.65 4.39
CA LEU A 151 17.03 -1.64 3.89
C LEU A 151 17.43 -0.27 3.32
N VAL A 152 16.50 0.45 2.69
CA VAL A 152 16.72 1.83 2.22
C VAL A 152 16.90 2.78 3.40
N ILE A 153 16.03 2.71 4.41
CA ILE A 153 16.07 3.55 5.63
C ILE A 153 17.39 3.34 6.41
N GLU A 154 17.89 2.11 6.44
CA GLU A 154 19.18 1.75 7.05
C GLU A 154 20.39 2.16 6.21
N GLY A 155 20.18 2.57 4.95
CA GLY A 155 21.25 2.94 4.01
C GLY A 155 22.03 1.73 3.47
N LYS A 156 21.48 0.52 3.57
CA LYS A 156 22.06 -0.71 3.00
C LYS A 156 21.70 -0.89 1.54
N LYS A 157 20.43 -0.60 1.19
CA LYS A 157 19.92 -0.61 -0.19
C LYS A 157 20.01 0.81 -0.76
N THR A 158 20.84 0.97 -1.78
CA THR A 158 21.10 2.23 -2.50
C THR A 158 21.08 2.03 -4.01
N ALA A 159 20.55 0.90 -4.47
CA ALA A 159 20.37 0.57 -5.88
C ALA A 159 19.10 -0.28 -6.05
N THR A 160 18.57 -0.27 -7.26
CA THR A 160 17.42 -1.09 -7.69
C THR A 160 17.58 -1.48 -9.16
N ALA A 161 16.91 -2.56 -9.54
CA ALA A 161 16.84 -3.03 -10.90
C ALA A 161 15.39 -3.22 -11.37
N SER A 162 15.12 -2.90 -12.63
CA SER A 162 13.82 -3.13 -13.25
C SER A 162 13.94 -3.67 -14.68
N ASN A 163 12.86 -4.25 -15.17
CA ASN A 163 12.80 -4.89 -16.48
C ASN A 163 12.56 -3.85 -17.59
N TYR A 164 13.60 -3.58 -18.40
CA TYR A 164 13.54 -2.60 -19.48
C TYR A 164 12.39 -2.87 -20.48
N THR A 165 12.03 -4.15 -20.69
CA THR A 165 11.00 -4.52 -21.66
C THR A 165 9.62 -3.95 -21.30
N ILE A 166 9.34 -3.76 -20.00
CA ILE A 166 8.07 -3.19 -19.54
C ILE A 166 7.94 -1.74 -20.01
N TYR A 167 8.99 -0.92 -19.85
CA TYR A 167 9.02 0.46 -20.33
C TYR A 167 8.74 0.56 -21.84
N GLU A 168 9.30 -0.34 -22.65
CA GLU A 168 9.05 -0.35 -24.10
C GLU A 168 7.61 -0.69 -24.45
N LEU A 169 7.01 -1.66 -23.76
CA LEU A 169 5.65 -2.12 -24.03
C LEU A 169 4.60 -1.09 -23.58
N GLU A 170 4.84 -0.45 -22.44
CA GLU A 170 3.95 0.55 -21.86
C GLU A 170 4.20 1.96 -22.42
N ASN A 171 5.26 2.12 -23.24
CA ASN A 171 5.71 3.39 -23.78
C ASN A 171 5.96 4.43 -22.67
N GLU A 172 6.60 3.97 -21.59
CA GLU A 172 7.01 4.78 -20.45
C GLU A 172 8.48 5.20 -20.56
N PRO A 173 8.84 6.41 -20.10
CA PRO A 173 10.23 6.85 -20.10
C PRO A 173 11.04 6.07 -19.06
N LEU A 174 12.32 5.83 -19.35
CA LEU A 174 13.26 5.36 -18.34
C LEU A 174 13.43 6.40 -17.21
N PRO A 175 13.76 5.95 -15.99
CA PRO A 175 14.12 6.84 -14.90
C PRO A 175 15.30 7.73 -15.28
N GLN A 176 15.38 8.91 -14.65
CA GLN A 176 16.40 9.91 -14.95
C GLN A 176 17.12 10.34 -13.68
N VAL A 177 18.39 10.72 -13.83
CA VAL A 177 19.18 11.31 -12.74
C VAL A 177 18.48 12.58 -12.22
N GLY A 178 18.33 12.68 -10.91
CA GLY A 178 17.60 13.74 -10.21
C GLY A 178 16.13 13.42 -9.92
N LEU A 179 15.60 12.28 -10.43
CA LEU A 179 14.25 11.84 -10.10
C LEU A 179 14.13 11.57 -8.60
N HIS A 180 13.13 12.19 -7.97
CA HIS A 180 12.81 11.98 -6.57
C HIS A 180 11.70 10.94 -6.45
N ASN A 181 11.97 9.91 -5.65
CA ASN A 181 11.06 8.81 -5.40
C ASN A 181 10.73 8.76 -3.91
N ILE A 182 9.43 8.74 -3.59
CA ILE A 182 8.93 8.44 -2.26
C ILE A 182 8.76 6.92 -2.17
N ILE A 183 9.51 6.31 -1.27
CA ILE A 183 9.44 4.88 -1.00
C ILE A 183 8.30 4.63 -0.02
N LEU A 184 7.39 3.74 -0.43
CA LEU A 184 6.28 3.26 0.36
C LEU A 184 6.63 1.93 1.04
N ASP A 185 6.11 1.72 2.25
CA ASP A 185 6.11 0.42 2.91
C ASP A 185 5.00 -0.50 2.35
N GLY A 186 4.90 -1.71 2.91
CA GLY A 186 3.92 -2.70 2.48
C GLY A 186 2.47 -2.38 2.85
N ASP A 187 2.21 -1.38 3.70
CA ASP A 187 0.88 -0.80 3.92
C ASP A 187 0.60 0.39 2.98
N GLY A 188 1.55 0.74 2.13
CA GLY A 188 1.47 1.86 1.20
C GLY A 188 1.71 3.22 1.86
N GLU A 189 2.27 3.27 3.08
CA GLU A 189 2.64 4.51 3.74
C GLU A 189 4.04 4.97 3.32
N ALA A 190 4.21 6.28 3.13
CA ALA A 190 5.50 6.88 2.83
C ALA A 190 6.47 6.76 4.01
N VAL A 191 7.66 6.20 3.74
CA VAL A 191 8.70 5.97 4.76
C VAL A 191 10.06 6.61 4.44
N ALA A 192 10.36 6.85 3.16
CA ALA A 192 11.60 7.52 2.75
C ALA A 192 11.44 8.32 1.45
N ILE A 193 12.34 9.27 1.21
CA ILE A 193 12.55 9.94 -0.07
C ILE A 193 13.97 9.64 -0.54
N VAL A 194 14.10 9.15 -1.76
CA VAL A 194 15.38 8.90 -2.42
C VAL A 194 15.48 9.70 -3.71
N GLU A 195 16.71 9.94 -4.17
CA GLU A 195 16.99 10.56 -5.46
C GLU A 195 17.83 9.62 -6.31
N THR A 196 17.40 9.37 -7.54
CA THR A 196 18.18 8.61 -8.53
C THR A 196 19.42 9.40 -8.92
N THR A 197 20.58 8.78 -8.75
CA THR A 197 21.91 9.38 -8.98
C THR A 197 22.60 8.85 -10.23
N GLU A 198 22.24 7.64 -10.67
CA GLU A 198 22.81 6.98 -11.84
C GLU A 198 21.76 6.05 -12.43
N VAL A 199 21.70 5.97 -13.76
CA VAL A 199 20.85 5.04 -14.50
C VAL A 199 21.69 4.43 -15.62
N GLU A 200 21.72 3.10 -15.68
CA GLU A 200 22.42 2.35 -16.71
C GLU A 200 21.52 1.20 -17.21
N VAL A 201 21.58 0.88 -18.50
CA VAL A 201 20.91 -0.31 -19.04
C VAL A 201 21.98 -1.32 -19.45
N VAL A 202 21.99 -2.47 -18.80
CA VAL A 202 22.93 -3.57 -19.07
C VAL A 202 22.17 -4.88 -19.30
N PRO A 203 22.72 -5.83 -20.07
CA PRO A 203 22.20 -7.19 -20.09
C PRO A 203 22.15 -7.77 -18.68
N PHE A 204 21.14 -8.60 -18.38
CA PHE A 204 20.98 -9.22 -17.08
C PHE A 204 22.32 -9.80 -16.65
N ASP A 205 22.91 -10.76 -17.36
CA ASP A 205 24.18 -11.42 -17.03
C ASP A 205 25.43 -10.52 -16.90
N GLU A 206 25.31 -9.23 -17.25
CA GLU A 206 26.38 -8.23 -17.12
C GLU A 206 26.19 -7.29 -15.92
N VAL A 207 25.07 -7.39 -15.17
CA VAL A 207 24.92 -6.72 -13.86
C VAL A 207 26.10 -7.07 -12.94
N THR A 208 26.71 -6.03 -12.40
CA THR A 208 27.99 -6.12 -11.69
C THR A 208 27.82 -6.59 -10.24
N VAL A 209 28.90 -7.13 -9.67
CA VAL A 209 28.96 -7.46 -8.23
C VAL A 209 28.75 -6.22 -7.36
N GLU A 210 29.21 -5.05 -7.83
CA GLU A 210 29.01 -3.77 -7.14
C GLU A 210 27.52 -3.41 -7.08
N HIS A 211 26.81 -3.49 -8.21
CA HIS A 211 25.37 -3.19 -8.23
C HIS A 211 24.58 -4.13 -7.32
N ALA A 212 24.83 -5.44 -7.40
CA ALA A 212 24.21 -6.43 -6.51
C ALA A 212 24.50 -6.15 -5.03
N TYR A 213 25.72 -5.71 -4.69
CA TYR A 213 26.07 -5.33 -3.33
C TYR A 213 25.30 -4.09 -2.85
N LEU A 214 25.10 -3.10 -3.73
CA LEU A 214 24.36 -1.86 -3.45
C LEU A 214 22.85 -2.08 -3.36
N GLU A 215 22.30 -3.12 -4.00
CA GLU A 215 20.91 -3.53 -3.81
C GLU A 215 20.62 -4.01 -2.37
N GLY A 216 21.66 -4.42 -1.63
CA GLY A 216 21.60 -4.54 -0.17
C GLY A 216 20.84 -5.75 0.38
N GLU A 217 20.29 -6.59 -0.48
CA GLU A 217 19.45 -7.74 -0.13
C GLU A 217 20.26 -9.00 0.21
N GLY A 218 19.66 -9.90 1.01
CA GLY A 218 20.24 -11.19 1.36
C GLY A 218 21.66 -11.10 1.92
N ASP A 219 22.58 -11.87 1.34
CA ASP A 219 24.01 -11.83 1.68
C ASP A 219 24.82 -10.80 0.87
N ARG A 220 24.15 -9.98 0.07
CA ARG A 220 24.72 -8.95 -0.82
C ARG A 220 25.68 -9.50 -1.88
N SER A 221 25.55 -10.78 -2.20
CA SER A 221 26.32 -11.43 -3.26
C SER A 221 25.63 -11.29 -4.62
N LEU A 222 26.42 -11.32 -5.69
CA LEU A 222 25.87 -11.40 -7.05
C LEU A 222 25.08 -12.70 -7.26
N SER A 223 25.47 -13.83 -6.65
CA SER A 223 24.71 -15.08 -6.73
C SER A 223 23.31 -14.95 -6.15
N TYR A 224 23.18 -14.39 -4.96
CA TYR A 224 21.88 -14.14 -4.34
C TYR A 224 21.02 -13.22 -5.22
N TRP A 225 21.62 -12.12 -5.70
CA TRP A 225 20.95 -11.18 -6.60
C TRP A 225 20.42 -11.88 -7.86
N ARG A 226 21.20 -12.77 -8.46
CA ARG A 226 20.79 -13.54 -9.66
C ARG A 226 19.60 -14.43 -9.38
N ASP A 227 19.65 -15.19 -8.30
CA ASP A 227 18.61 -16.17 -7.97
C ASP A 227 17.25 -15.49 -7.74
N VAL A 228 17.24 -14.37 -7.01
CA VAL A 228 16.00 -13.63 -6.72
C VAL A 228 15.48 -12.89 -7.94
N HIS A 229 16.34 -12.22 -8.71
CA HIS A 229 15.91 -11.44 -9.88
C HIS A 229 15.54 -12.33 -11.07
N GLU A 230 16.17 -13.49 -11.26
CA GLU A 230 15.75 -14.46 -12.27
C GLU A 230 14.32 -14.94 -11.99
N THR A 231 14.02 -15.25 -10.73
CA THR A 231 12.66 -15.64 -10.31
C THR A 231 11.66 -14.50 -10.53
N PHE A 232 12.02 -13.28 -10.12
CA PHE A 232 11.15 -12.11 -10.23
C PHE A 232 10.87 -11.74 -11.69
N PHE A 233 11.90 -11.54 -12.50
CA PHE A 233 11.75 -11.20 -13.92
C PHE A 233 11.10 -12.33 -14.73
N SER A 234 11.33 -13.61 -14.39
CA SER A 234 10.62 -14.70 -15.06
C SER A 234 9.10 -14.60 -14.91
N LYS A 235 8.59 -14.24 -13.72
CA LYS A 235 7.16 -14.02 -13.50
C LYS A 235 6.63 -12.83 -14.32
N GLU A 236 7.37 -11.73 -14.40
CA GLU A 236 6.99 -10.59 -15.24
C GLU A 236 6.92 -10.99 -16.71
N PHE A 237 7.94 -11.71 -17.22
CA PHE A 237 7.98 -12.18 -18.60
C PHE A 237 6.84 -13.17 -18.92
N GLU A 238 6.48 -14.06 -17.99
CA GLU A 238 5.31 -14.93 -18.13
C GLU A 238 4.02 -14.12 -18.33
N SER A 239 3.84 -13.00 -17.61
CA SER A 239 2.67 -12.13 -17.78
C SER A 239 2.62 -11.42 -19.14
N LEU A 240 3.75 -11.36 -19.84
CA LEU A 240 3.93 -10.74 -21.15
C LEU A 240 3.95 -11.76 -22.30
N ASP A 241 3.65 -13.03 -22.04
CA ASP A 241 3.79 -14.14 -23.00
C ASP A 241 5.20 -14.19 -23.65
N LYS A 242 6.24 -13.89 -22.87
CA LYS A 242 7.65 -13.91 -23.29
C LYS A 242 8.48 -14.82 -22.37
N GLU A 243 9.67 -15.22 -22.83
CA GLU A 243 10.60 -16.02 -22.04
C GLU A 243 11.73 -15.16 -21.47
N PHE A 244 12.09 -15.41 -20.21
CA PHE A 244 13.27 -14.82 -19.59
C PHE A 244 14.54 -15.27 -20.31
N THR A 245 15.49 -14.35 -20.48
CA THR A 245 16.83 -14.69 -21.00
C THR A 245 17.89 -13.94 -20.22
N TYR A 246 19.07 -14.56 -20.05
CA TYR A 246 20.22 -13.91 -19.42
C TYR A 246 20.73 -12.66 -20.15
N LYS A 247 20.26 -12.42 -21.39
CA LYS A 247 20.57 -11.22 -22.17
C LYS A 247 19.45 -10.18 -22.18
N MET A 248 18.39 -10.36 -21.37
CA MET A 248 17.37 -9.33 -21.24
C MET A 248 18.00 -8.01 -20.75
N PRO A 249 17.61 -6.85 -21.30
CA PRO A 249 18.05 -5.57 -20.77
C PRO A 249 17.45 -5.31 -19.38
N VAL A 250 18.28 -4.91 -18.44
CA VAL A 250 17.91 -4.52 -17.06
C VAL A 250 18.25 -3.05 -16.89
N VAL A 251 17.29 -2.26 -16.42
CA VAL A 251 17.52 -0.87 -16.00
C VAL A 251 18.05 -0.92 -14.57
N CYS A 252 19.31 -0.54 -14.40
CA CYS A 252 20.00 -0.46 -13.12
C CYS A 252 20.03 0.98 -12.65
N GLU A 253 19.45 1.26 -11.49
CA GLU A 253 19.47 2.58 -10.86
C GLU A 253 20.33 2.55 -9.59
N LYS A 254 21.10 3.61 -9.35
CA LYS A 254 21.65 3.91 -8.03
C LYS A 254 20.95 5.14 -7.48
N PHE A 255 20.64 5.14 -6.20
CA PHE A 255 19.98 6.27 -5.55
C PHE A 255 20.60 6.57 -4.20
N ARG A 256 20.33 7.77 -3.68
CA ARG A 256 20.70 8.18 -2.33
C ARG A 256 19.48 8.51 -1.51
N LEU A 257 19.51 8.16 -0.23
CA LEU A 257 18.50 8.56 0.75
C LEU A 257 18.62 10.05 1.04
N LEU A 258 17.52 10.79 0.89
CA LEU A 258 17.42 12.22 1.16
C LEU A 258 16.67 12.52 2.45
N TYR A 259 15.60 11.77 2.70
CA TYR A 259 14.73 11.97 3.85
C TYR A 259 14.14 10.64 4.32
N LYS A 260 13.90 10.50 5.61
CA LYS A 260 13.19 9.37 6.20
C LYS A 260 12.36 9.82 7.39
N LYS A 261 11.30 9.06 7.67
CA LYS A 261 10.43 9.25 8.82
C LYS A 261 11.17 9.02 10.15
#